data_AF-A0A9D6E492-F1
#
_entry.id   AF-A0A9D6E492-F1
#
_cell.length_a   1.000
_cell.length_b   1.000
_cell.length_c   1.000
_cell.angle_alpha   90.00
_cell.angle_beta   90.00
_cell.angle_gamma   90.00
#
_symmetry.space_group_name_H-M   'P 1'
#
loop_
_entity.id
_entity.type
_entity.pdbx_description
1 polymer ?
#
loop_
_entity_poly.entity_id
_entity_poly.type
_entity_poly.pdbx_seq_one_letter_code
_entity_poly.pdbx_strand_id
1 'polypeptide(L)'
;MTRSDLFTRWIHPYLDNELEPEQKEAVRAHLGECSLCASEYRAMTALVARLKETKPAPDMPSELKSRILRSLPRQVSAPSARLWPRVALALAASMLLILGISLFSMKTPPGRFPTITERDPSAILALDSMRDHHEVSEGNLPLERFTSDPRDLAGFFLQSHELSFNKGMFPEKQVPGVLLLGGRLHWLHGKRSAYLVFQKGNEKVSLQIVDGHDVRLPPGRKVHKGNRMLVCSGHDCCRCISWKDSGTNTACFLVSHLPEGEMLDLASVMGP
;
A
#
# COMPACT_ATOMS: atom_id res chain seq x y z
N MET A 1 8.47 17.74 -11.34
CA MET A 1 8.92 16.81 -10.28
C MET A 1 7.68 16.38 -9.55
N THR A 2 7.31 15.10 -9.67
CA THR A 2 6.13 14.56 -9.01
C THR A 2 6.41 14.48 -7.50
N ARG A 3 5.35 14.47 -6.68
CA ARG A 3 5.48 14.39 -5.22
C ARG A 3 6.14 13.07 -4.76
N SER A 4 6.12 12.03 -5.59
CA SER A 4 6.76 10.73 -5.34
C SER A 4 8.30 10.79 -5.51
N ASP A 5 8.80 11.46 -6.56
CA ASP A 5 10.25 11.65 -6.79
C ASP A 5 10.96 12.36 -5.62
N LEU A 6 10.24 13.26 -4.94
CA LEU A 6 10.74 13.98 -3.78
C LEU A 6 10.97 13.04 -2.58
N PHE A 7 10.09 12.04 -2.41
CA PHE A 7 10.20 11.08 -1.31
C PHE A 7 11.46 10.23 -1.46
N THR A 8 11.70 9.64 -2.64
CA THR A 8 12.87 8.81 -2.92
C THR A 8 14.19 9.55 -2.66
N ARG A 9 14.24 10.85 -2.97
CA ARG A 9 15.45 11.67 -2.80
C ARG A 9 15.68 12.14 -1.36
N TRP A 10 14.61 12.38 -0.60
CA TRP A 10 14.70 13.06 0.70
C TRP A 10 14.46 12.15 1.90
N ILE A 11 14.02 10.91 1.72
CA ILE A 11 13.68 10.02 2.84
C ILE A 11 14.88 9.67 3.72
N HIS A 12 16.06 9.41 3.15
CA HIS A 12 17.27 9.13 3.90
C HIS A 12 17.79 10.35 4.67
N PRO A 13 18.00 11.53 4.03
CA PRO A 13 18.34 12.77 4.75
C PRO A 13 17.31 13.15 5.82
N TYR A 14 16.02 12.86 5.60
CA TYR A 14 14.97 13.11 6.59
C TYR A 14 15.14 12.21 7.83
N LEU A 15 15.44 10.92 7.65
CA LEU A 15 15.72 9.97 8.74
C LEU A 15 16.96 10.37 9.56
N ASP A 16 17.98 10.87 8.88
CA ASP A 16 19.22 11.34 9.50
C ASP A 16 19.12 12.77 10.05
N ASN A 17 17.94 13.40 9.91
CA ASN A 17 17.61 14.76 10.35
C ASN A 17 18.46 15.86 9.66
N GLU A 18 18.99 15.58 8.46
CA GLU A 18 19.89 16.43 7.67
C GLU A 18 19.16 17.42 6.73
N LEU A 19 17.83 17.36 6.66
CA LEU A 19 17.05 18.29 5.84
C LEU A 19 16.83 19.66 6.49
N GLU A 20 16.73 20.69 5.65
CA GLU A 20 16.32 22.03 6.07
C GLU A 20 14.84 22.04 6.52
N PRO A 21 14.43 23.00 7.39
CA PRO A 21 13.08 23.03 7.96
C PRO A 21 11.94 22.98 6.92
N GLU A 22 12.11 23.69 5.80
CA GLU A 22 11.14 23.74 4.70
C GLU A 22 11.00 22.38 3.99
N GLN A 23 12.13 21.68 3.82
CA GLN A 23 12.17 20.35 3.22
C GLN A 23 11.57 19.30 4.17
N LYS A 24 11.82 19.43 5.48
CA LYS A 24 11.20 18.57 6.51
C LYS A 24 9.68 18.68 6.50
N GLU A 25 9.14 19.89 6.34
CA GLU A 25 7.70 20.10 6.29
C GLU A 25 7.10 19.51 5.00
N ALA A 26 7.78 19.66 3.86
CA ALA A 26 7.34 19.05 2.60
C ALA A 26 7.27 17.52 2.69
N VAL A 27 8.29 16.88 3.29
CA VAL A 27 8.28 15.42 3.53
C VAL A 27 7.18 15.03 4.53
N ARG A 28 6.99 15.78 5.61
CA ARG A 28 5.94 15.51 6.61
C ARG A 28 4.54 15.61 6.02
N ALA A 29 4.27 16.64 5.23
CA ALA A 29 3.00 16.80 4.53
C ALA A 29 2.75 15.63 3.56
N HIS A 30 3.78 15.23 2.79
CA HIS A 30 3.68 14.08 1.88
C HIS A 30 3.41 12.76 2.61
N LEU A 31 4.08 12.51 3.75
CA LEU A 31 3.82 11.34 4.61
C LEU A 31 2.38 11.34 5.18
N GLY A 32 1.75 12.50 5.32
CA GLY A 32 0.35 12.61 5.73
C GLY A 32 -0.65 12.35 4.60
N GLU A 33 -0.26 12.60 3.35
CA GLU A 33 -1.13 12.44 2.17
C GLU A 33 -0.93 11.09 1.44
N CYS A 34 0.26 10.49 1.51
CA CYS A 34 0.62 9.26 0.81
C CYS A 34 0.84 8.10 1.80
N SER A 35 -0.14 7.20 1.90
CA SER A 35 -0.06 6.03 2.80
C SER A 35 1.01 5.03 2.42
N LEU A 36 1.37 4.93 1.12
CA LEU A 36 2.43 4.05 0.62
C LEU A 36 3.80 4.50 1.15
N CYS A 37 4.15 5.77 0.93
CA CYS A 37 5.38 6.36 1.46
C CYS A 37 5.40 6.34 3.00
N ALA A 38 4.25 6.49 3.64
CA ALA A 38 4.12 6.34 5.10
C ALA A 38 4.35 4.90 5.59
N SER A 39 3.94 3.87 4.85
CA SER A 39 4.32 2.47 5.17
C SER A 39 5.81 2.23 4.98
N GLU A 40 6.40 2.71 3.88
CA GLU A 40 7.84 2.55 3.63
C GLU A 40 8.68 3.23 4.72
N TYR A 41 8.33 4.46 5.10
CA TYR A 41 8.98 5.16 6.21
C TYR A 41 8.86 4.40 7.54
N ARG A 42 7.69 3.81 7.83
CA ARG A 42 7.49 2.98 9.04
C ARG A 42 8.35 1.72 9.02
N ALA A 43 8.47 1.04 7.88
CA ALA A 43 9.32 -0.13 7.73
C ALA A 43 10.81 0.21 7.93
N MET A 44 11.28 1.31 7.34
CA MET A 44 12.66 1.78 7.49
C MET A 44 12.97 2.18 8.94
N THR A 45 12.09 2.94 9.59
CA THR A 45 12.27 3.32 11.00
C THR A 45 12.23 2.11 11.94
N ALA A 46 11.38 1.13 11.67
CA ALA A 46 11.36 -0.12 12.43
C ALA A 46 12.67 -0.92 12.27
N LEU A 47 13.22 -1.01 11.05
CA LEU A 47 14.51 -1.66 10.81
C LEU A 47 15.65 -0.95 11.57
N VAL A 48 15.72 0.39 11.49
CA VAL A 48 16.72 1.19 12.21
C VAL A 48 16.59 0.98 13.72
N ALA A 49 15.37 0.92 14.25
CA ALA A 49 15.14 0.63 15.67
C ALA A 49 15.68 -0.77 16.07
N ARG A 50 15.40 -1.80 15.26
CA ARG A 50 15.93 -3.16 15.49
C ARG A 50 17.46 -3.22 15.42
N LEU A 51 18.08 -2.51 14.48
CA LEU A 51 19.55 -2.43 14.40
C LEU A 51 20.17 -1.68 15.57
N LYS A 52 19.46 -0.73 16.18
CA LYS A 52 19.90 -0.07 17.41
C LYS A 52 19.80 -1.00 18.62
N GLU A 53 18.82 -1.90 18.65
CA GLU A 53 18.67 -2.91 19.71
C GLU A 53 19.78 -3.98 19.68
N THR A 54 20.37 -4.27 18.51
CA THR A 54 21.41 -5.29 18.37
C THR A 54 22.83 -4.81 18.70
N LYS A 55 23.04 -3.49 18.83
CA LYS A 55 24.31 -2.92 19.28
C LYS A 55 24.25 -2.63 20.78
N PRO A 56 25.19 -3.14 21.59
CA PRO A 56 25.37 -2.64 22.95
C PRO A 56 25.61 -1.13 22.89
N ALA A 57 24.84 -0.35 23.63
CA ALA A 57 25.14 1.06 23.80
C ALA A 57 26.54 1.17 24.40
N PRO A 58 27.43 2.04 23.87
CA PRO A 58 28.73 2.27 24.48
C PRO A 58 28.53 2.76 25.91
N ASP A 59 29.34 2.26 26.84
CA ASP A 59 29.29 2.65 28.25
C ASP A 59 29.44 4.17 28.36
N MET A 60 28.37 4.82 28.86
CA MET A 60 28.37 6.27 29.07
C MET A 60 29.08 6.58 30.39
N PRO A 61 30.12 7.45 30.39
CA PRO A 61 30.75 7.88 31.62
C PRO A 61 29.74 8.51 32.59
N SER A 62 29.78 8.11 33.86
CA SER A 62 28.90 8.59 34.93
C SER A 62 28.94 10.12 35.09
N GLU A 63 30.12 10.73 34.87
CA GLU A 63 30.30 12.18 34.81
C GLU A 63 29.40 12.84 33.76
N LEU A 64 29.32 12.27 32.55
CA LEU A 64 28.54 12.84 31.45
C LEU A 64 27.03 12.76 31.75
N LYS A 65 26.57 11.60 32.22
CA LYS A 65 25.18 11.40 32.65
C LYS A 65 24.76 12.41 33.72
N SER A 66 25.61 12.61 34.73
CA SER A 66 25.30 13.54 35.82
C SER A 66 25.32 15.02 35.40
N ARG A 67 26.12 15.41 34.41
CA ARG A 67 26.11 16.76 33.82
C ARG A 67 24.86 17.01 32.98
N ILE A 68 24.43 16.02 32.20
CA ILE A 68 23.19 16.10 31.40
C ILE A 68 21.97 16.22 32.33
N LEU A 69 21.87 15.35 33.34
CA LEU A 69 20.74 15.38 34.29
C LEU A 69 20.66 16.69 35.07
N ARG A 70 21.80 17.35 35.35
CA ARG A 70 21.85 18.66 36.02
C ARG A 70 21.54 19.85 35.11
N SER A 71 21.71 19.70 33.79
CA SER A 71 21.45 20.77 32.80
C SER A 71 20.03 20.72 32.23
N LEU A 72 19.29 19.65 32.48
CA LEU A 72 17.86 19.59 32.19
C LEU A 72 17.10 20.55 33.12
N PRO A 73 16.25 21.45 32.59
CA PRO A 73 15.43 22.32 33.42
C PRO A 73 14.54 21.45 34.30
N ARG A 74 14.54 21.73 35.61
CA ARG A 74 13.70 21.04 36.59
C ARG A 74 12.24 21.23 36.14
N GLN A 75 11.59 20.17 35.68
CA GLN A 75 10.16 20.19 35.41
C GLN A 75 9.47 20.65 36.70
N VAL A 76 8.90 21.85 36.66
CA VAL A 76 8.14 22.40 37.77
C VAL A 76 6.82 21.64 37.81
N SER A 77 6.79 20.55 38.55
CA SER A 77 5.54 19.88 38.92
C SER A 77 4.85 20.71 39.98
N ALA A 78 3.89 21.52 39.55
CA ALA A 78 2.79 21.96 40.40
C ALA A 78 1.52 22.11 39.56
N PRO A 79 0.51 21.23 39.69
CA PRO A 79 -0.84 21.63 39.33
C PRO A 79 -1.35 22.54 40.45
N SER A 80 -1.52 23.83 40.14
CA SER A 80 -2.24 24.73 41.05
C SER A 80 -3.68 24.23 41.21
N ALA A 81 -4.14 24.09 42.45
CA ALA A 81 -5.51 23.67 42.80
C ALA A 81 -6.62 24.64 42.31
N ARG A 82 -6.26 25.66 41.51
CA ARG A 82 -7.15 26.70 40.99
C ARG A 82 -7.67 26.43 39.57
N LEU A 83 -7.16 25.40 38.88
CA LEU A 83 -7.55 25.05 37.51
C LEU A 83 -8.55 23.89 37.42
N TRP A 84 -8.85 23.20 38.53
CA TRP A 84 -9.73 22.03 38.53
C TRP A 84 -11.13 22.25 37.94
N PRO A 85 -11.84 23.38 38.19
CA PRO A 85 -13.15 23.57 37.57
C PRO A 85 -13.06 23.85 36.06
N ARG A 86 -11.95 24.42 35.57
CA ARG A 86 -11.71 24.65 34.13
C ARG A 86 -11.31 23.36 33.42
N VAL A 87 -10.52 22.51 34.08
CA VAL A 87 -10.16 21.17 33.59
C VAL A 87 -11.40 20.25 33.58
N ALA A 88 -12.24 20.31 34.61
CA ALA A 88 -13.49 19.55 34.65
C ALA A 88 -14.46 19.95 33.53
N LEU A 89 -14.59 21.25 33.25
CA LEU A 89 -15.43 21.74 32.15
C LEU A 89 -14.85 21.36 30.77
N ALA A 90 -13.52 21.43 30.60
CA ALA A 90 -12.85 21.00 29.38
C ALA A 90 -12.93 19.47 29.16
N LEU A 91 -12.92 18.68 30.24
CA LEU A 91 -13.13 17.22 30.19
C LEU A 91 -14.57 16.86 29.84
N ALA A 92 -15.57 17.60 30.35
CA ALA A 92 -16.97 17.40 29.98
C ALA A 92 -17.23 17.75 28.51
N ALA A 93 -16.66 18.86 28.03
CA ALA A 93 -16.75 19.27 26.62
C ALA A 93 -16.05 18.26 25.70
N SER A 94 -14.90 17.72 26.10
CA SER A 94 -14.20 16.70 25.32
C SER A 94 -14.90 15.33 25.37
N MET A 95 -15.56 14.93 26.46
CA MET A 95 -16.43 13.75 26.46
C MET A 95 -17.63 13.91 25.52
N LEU A 96 -18.25 15.09 25.44
CA LEU A 96 -19.33 15.36 24.47
C LEU A 96 -18.80 15.36 23.02
N LEU A 97 -17.58 15.85 22.80
CA LEU A 97 -16.94 15.81 21.48
C LEU A 97 -16.60 14.37 21.07
N ILE A 98 -16.05 13.57 21.99
CA ILE A 98 -15.74 12.14 21.79
C ILE A 98 -17.04 11.35 21.58
N LEU A 99 -18.10 11.64 22.33
CA LEU A 99 -19.40 11.00 22.15
C LEU A 99 -20.05 11.41 20.83
N GLY A 100 -19.91 12.68 20.43
CA GLY A 100 -20.34 13.19 19.12
C GLY A 100 -19.58 12.55 17.96
N ILE A 101 -18.25 12.43 18.04
CA ILE A 101 -17.40 11.75 17.05
C ILE A 101 -17.68 10.25 17.03
N SER A 102 -17.97 9.64 18.18
CA SER A 102 -18.34 8.22 18.31
C SER A 102 -19.69 7.94 17.65
N LEU A 103 -20.72 8.74 17.94
CA LEU A 103 -22.04 8.63 17.33
C LEU A 103 -22.03 9.01 15.83
N PHE A 104 -21.17 9.93 15.41
CA PHE A 104 -20.95 10.26 13.99
C PHE A 104 -20.18 9.15 13.27
N SER A 105 -19.21 8.51 13.93
CA SER A 105 -18.51 7.33 13.41
C SER A 105 -19.40 6.10 13.30
N MET A 106 -20.50 6.01 14.07
CA MET A 106 -21.51 4.97 13.89
C MET A 106 -22.39 5.18 12.64
N LYS A 107 -22.29 6.34 11.97
CA LYS A 107 -22.90 6.62 10.66
C LYS A 107 -21.90 6.52 9.49
N THR A 108 -20.73 5.90 9.65
CA THR A 108 -19.91 5.57 8.48
C THR A 108 -20.52 4.38 7.73
N PRO A 109 -20.67 4.44 6.39
CA PRO A 109 -21.18 3.34 5.59
C PRO A 109 -20.31 2.08 5.75
N PRO A 110 -20.87 0.87 5.50
CA PRO A 110 -20.13 -0.39 5.57
C PRO A 110 -19.08 -0.46 4.46
N GLY A 111 -17.93 0.16 4.68
CA GLY A 111 -16.88 0.30 3.66
C GLY A 111 -15.47 0.39 4.21
N ARG A 112 -15.26 0.29 5.53
CA ARG A 112 -13.91 0.15 6.08
C ARG A 112 -13.38 -1.24 5.72
N PHE A 113 -12.58 -1.28 4.66
CA PHE A 113 -11.81 -2.44 4.26
C PHE A 113 -10.92 -2.90 5.42
N PRO A 114 -10.70 -4.21 5.60
CA PRO A 114 -9.68 -4.67 6.53
C PRO A 114 -8.34 -4.09 6.07
N THR A 115 -7.80 -3.16 6.86
CA THR A 115 -6.44 -2.66 6.67
C THR A 115 -5.52 -3.87 6.62
N ILE A 116 -4.75 -4.00 5.54
CA ILE A 116 -3.71 -5.01 5.45
C ILE A 116 -2.73 -4.72 6.59
N THR A 117 -2.79 -5.49 7.67
CA THR A 117 -1.79 -5.42 8.72
C THR A 117 -0.55 -6.13 8.20
N GLU A 118 0.61 -5.46 8.20
CA GLU A 118 1.95 -5.97 7.80
C GLU A 118 2.38 -7.30 8.47
N ARG A 119 1.54 -7.90 9.34
CA ARG A 119 1.82 -9.14 10.06
C ARG A 119 1.49 -10.42 9.29
N ASP A 120 0.80 -10.36 8.15
CA ASP A 120 0.54 -11.54 7.32
C ASP A 120 1.51 -11.59 6.13
N PRO A 121 2.41 -12.59 6.05
CA PRO A 121 3.35 -12.72 4.92
C PRO A 121 2.67 -12.81 3.54
N SER A 122 1.41 -13.25 3.46
CA SER A 122 0.66 -13.32 2.19
C SER A 122 0.19 -11.97 1.67
N ALA A 123 0.18 -10.94 2.52
CA ALA A 123 -0.20 -9.58 2.15
C ALA A 123 0.77 -8.92 1.16
N ILE A 124 2.05 -9.33 1.18
CA ILE A 124 3.10 -8.61 0.48
C ILE A 124 2.91 -8.59 -1.04
N LEU A 125 2.35 -9.65 -1.63
CA LEU A 125 2.04 -9.68 -3.05
C LEU A 125 1.01 -8.62 -3.44
N ALA A 126 -0.02 -8.42 -2.62
CA ALA A 126 -1.02 -7.39 -2.87
C ALA A 126 -0.46 -5.98 -2.67
N LEU A 127 0.38 -5.78 -1.65
CA LEU A 127 1.05 -4.49 -1.40
C LEU A 127 2.04 -4.14 -2.52
N ASP A 128 2.87 -5.09 -2.96
CA ASP A 128 3.80 -4.90 -4.08
C ASP A 128 3.02 -4.65 -5.39
N SER A 129 1.89 -5.34 -5.61
CA SER A 129 1.00 -5.07 -6.76
C SER A 129 0.46 -3.63 -6.74
N MET A 130 0.09 -3.13 -5.55
CA MET A 130 -0.39 -1.75 -5.38
C MET A 130 0.72 -0.73 -5.62
N ARG A 131 1.95 -1.02 -5.19
CA ARG A 131 3.12 -0.20 -5.48
C ARG A 131 3.37 -0.14 -6.98
N ASP A 132 3.42 -1.28 -7.67
CA ASP A 132 3.64 -1.35 -9.11
C ASP A 132 2.56 -0.57 -9.88
N HIS A 133 1.31 -0.63 -9.43
CA HIS A 133 0.20 0.16 -9.96
C HIS A 133 0.46 1.67 -9.86
N HIS A 134 1.01 2.13 -8.74
CA HIS A 134 1.40 3.53 -8.58
C HIS A 134 2.53 3.90 -9.56
N GLU A 135 3.59 3.08 -9.64
CA GLU A 135 4.73 3.33 -10.53
C GLU A 135 4.33 3.38 -12.02
N VAL A 136 3.43 2.50 -12.48
CA VAL A 136 2.94 2.57 -13.88
C VAL A 136 2.00 3.75 -14.12
N SER A 137 1.32 4.21 -13.08
CA SER A 137 0.47 5.38 -13.15
C SER A 137 1.28 6.66 -13.32
N GLU A 138 2.38 6.78 -12.58
CA GLU A 138 3.37 7.88 -12.68
C GLU A 138 4.29 7.77 -13.91
N GLY A 139 4.35 6.60 -14.57
CA GLY A 139 5.18 6.38 -15.76
C GLY A 139 6.60 5.88 -15.46
N ASN A 140 6.89 5.56 -14.20
CA ASN A 140 8.18 5.01 -13.75
C ASN A 140 8.34 3.52 -14.08
N LEU A 141 7.23 2.82 -14.34
CA LEU A 141 7.22 1.41 -14.73
C LEU A 141 6.63 1.27 -16.16
N PRO A 142 7.38 1.64 -17.22
CA PRO A 142 6.86 1.66 -18.59
C PRO A 142 6.46 0.26 -19.09
N LEU A 143 5.52 0.21 -20.04
CA LEU A 143 5.14 -1.03 -20.71
C LEU A 143 6.21 -1.46 -21.70
N GLU A 144 6.39 -2.77 -21.87
CA GLU A 144 7.33 -3.35 -22.83
C GLU A 144 6.65 -3.63 -24.18
N ARG A 145 5.39 -4.05 -24.14
CA ARG A 145 4.54 -4.24 -25.31
C ARG A 145 3.33 -3.33 -25.23
N PHE A 146 3.29 -2.31 -26.09
CA PHE A 146 2.10 -1.48 -26.30
C PHE A 146 1.21 -2.12 -27.35
N THR A 147 0.00 -2.50 -26.96
CA THR A 147 -0.97 -3.14 -27.86
C THR A 147 -2.36 -3.10 -27.23
N SER A 148 -3.38 -2.91 -28.07
CA SER A 148 -4.79 -3.02 -27.67
C SER A 148 -5.40 -4.37 -28.03
N ASP A 149 -4.61 -5.27 -28.63
CA ASP A 149 -5.01 -6.64 -28.97
C ASP A 149 -4.55 -7.62 -27.87
N PRO A 150 -5.48 -8.25 -27.13
CA PRO A 150 -5.14 -9.22 -26.10
C PRO A 150 -4.37 -10.44 -26.63
N ARG A 151 -4.59 -10.83 -27.90
CA ARG A 151 -3.90 -12.00 -28.49
C ARG A 151 -2.45 -11.70 -28.79
N ASP A 152 -2.15 -10.49 -29.27
CA ASP A 152 -0.79 -10.00 -29.46
C ASP A 152 -0.03 -9.96 -28.13
N LEU A 153 -0.67 -9.44 -27.08
CA LEU A 153 -0.07 -9.39 -25.74
C LEU A 153 0.15 -10.79 -25.15
N ALA A 154 -0.81 -11.71 -25.32
CA ALA A 154 -0.64 -13.10 -24.91
C ALA A 154 0.53 -13.76 -25.66
N GLY A 155 0.67 -13.50 -26.96
CA GLY A 155 1.81 -13.96 -27.76
C GLY A 155 3.14 -13.45 -27.23
N PHE A 156 3.21 -12.16 -26.86
CA PHE A 156 4.39 -11.56 -26.23
C PHE A 156 4.79 -12.31 -24.94
N PHE A 157 3.84 -12.64 -24.07
CA PHE A 157 4.13 -13.40 -22.84
C PHE A 157 4.55 -14.84 -23.12
N LEU A 158 3.88 -15.53 -24.04
CA LEU A 158 4.15 -16.95 -24.35
C LEU A 158 5.49 -17.16 -25.07
N GLN A 159 6.02 -16.14 -25.78
CA GLN A 159 7.34 -16.22 -26.41
C GLN A 159 8.50 -16.06 -25.42
N SER A 160 8.22 -15.55 -24.23
CA SER A 160 9.24 -15.41 -23.20
C SER A 160 9.58 -16.79 -22.61
N HIS A 161 10.84 -17.20 -22.74
CA HIS A 161 11.33 -18.49 -22.21
C HIS A 161 11.50 -18.47 -20.68
N GLU A 162 11.20 -17.34 -20.04
CA GLU A 162 11.45 -17.08 -18.62
C GLU A 162 10.25 -17.42 -17.73
N LEU A 163 9.19 -17.98 -18.31
CA LEU A 163 7.90 -18.11 -17.67
C LEU A 163 7.30 -19.50 -17.81
N SER A 164 6.78 -20.03 -16.70
CA SER A 164 5.88 -21.20 -16.66
C SER A 164 4.48 -20.86 -17.19
N PHE A 165 4.39 -19.96 -18.17
CA PHE A 165 3.11 -19.51 -18.70
C PHE A 165 2.57 -20.49 -19.72
N ASN A 166 1.36 -20.97 -19.48
CA ASN A 166 0.64 -21.81 -20.42
C ASN A 166 -0.42 -21.00 -21.17
N LYS A 167 -0.86 -21.53 -22.31
CA LYS A 167 -1.80 -20.87 -23.23
C LYS A 167 -3.17 -20.52 -22.60
N GLY A 168 -3.48 -21.03 -21.41
CA GLY A 168 -4.71 -20.70 -20.69
C GLY A 168 -4.63 -19.46 -19.80
N MET A 169 -3.43 -18.94 -19.51
CA MET A 169 -3.24 -17.95 -18.43
C MET A 169 -3.64 -16.51 -18.77
N PHE A 170 -3.84 -16.18 -20.05
CA PHE A 170 -4.04 -14.79 -20.49
C PHE A 170 -5.43 -14.56 -21.06
N PRO A 171 -6.03 -13.38 -20.81
CA PRO A 171 -7.28 -13.02 -21.44
C PRO A 171 -7.11 -12.91 -22.96
N GLU A 172 -7.83 -13.73 -23.72
CA GLU A 172 -7.82 -13.69 -25.20
C GLU A 172 -8.91 -12.80 -25.81
N LYS A 173 -9.79 -12.24 -24.96
CA LYS A 173 -10.95 -11.44 -25.36
C LYS A 173 -10.86 -10.03 -24.80
N GLN A 174 -11.33 -9.06 -25.59
CA GLN A 174 -11.53 -7.71 -25.09
C GLN A 174 -12.65 -7.67 -24.05
N VAL A 175 -12.44 -6.86 -23.01
CA VAL A 175 -13.45 -6.58 -21.99
C VAL A 175 -14.18 -5.30 -22.40
N PRO A 176 -15.52 -5.33 -22.58
CA PRO A 176 -16.28 -4.15 -22.96
C PRO A 176 -16.05 -2.98 -22.00
N GLY A 177 -15.86 -1.77 -22.54
CA GLY A 177 -15.65 -0.55 -21.76
C GLY A 177 -14.28 -0.43 -21.11
N VAL A 178 -13.34 -1.33 -21.42
CA VAL A 178 -11.96 -1.30 -20.91
C VAL A 178 -10.97 -1.45 -22.06
N LEU A 179 -10.09 -0.47 -22.23
CA LEU A 179 -9.06 -0.49 -23.28
C LEU A 179 -7.78 -1.13 -22.73
N LEU A 180 -7.28 -2.17 -23.39
CA LEU A 180 -5.93 -2.68 -23.12
C LEU A 180 -4.90 -1.68 -23.65
N LEU A 181 -3.97 -1.24 -22.78
CA LEU A 181 -2.85 -0.38 -23.18
C LEU A 181 -1.62 -1.22 -23.56
N GLY A 182 -1.46 -2.38 -22.92
CA GLY A 182 -0.37 -3.29 -23.18
C GLY A 182 0.04 -4.05 -21.92
N GLY A 183 1.29 -4.51 -21.91
CA GLY A 183 1.84 -5.21 -20.76
C GLY A 183 3.36 -5.31 -20.77
N ARG A 184 3.88 -5.94 -19.72
CA ARG A 184 5.30 -6.17 -19.52
C ARG A 184 5.56 -7.40 -18.68
N LEU A 185 6.76 -7.94 -18.80
CA LEU A 185 7.29 -8.85 -17.80
C LEU A 185 7.66 -8.05 -16.55
N HIS A 186 7.29 -8.58 -15.39
CA HIS A 186 7.58 -7.91 -14.12
C HIS A 186 7.81 -8.92 -13.00
N TRP A 187 8.53 -8.50 -11.97
CA TRP A 187 8.75 -9.30 -10.77
C TRP A 187 7.84 -8.84 -9.65
N LEU A 188 7.00 -9.75 -9.15
CA LEU A 188 6.14 -9.52 -8.01
C LEU A 188 6.65 -10.36 -6.83
N HIS A 189 7.31 -9.72 -5.87
CA HIS A 189 7.85 -10.38 -4.68
C HIS A 189 8.62 -11.68 -4.95
N GLY A 190 9.61 -11.62 -5.85
CA GLY A 190 10.42 -12.79 -6.24
C GLY A 190 9.70 -13.81 -7.12
N LYS A 191 8.43 -13.57 -7.49
CA LYS A 191 7.69 -14.35 -8.48
C LYS A 191 7.68 -13.62 -9.82
N ARG A 192 7.84 -14.36 -10.91
CA ARG A 192 7.65 -13.79 -12.24
C ARG A 192 6.16 -13.55 -12.49
N SER A 193 5.84 -12.39 -13.03
CA SER A 193 4.47 -11.95 -13.30
C SER A 193 4.32 -11.40 -14.72
N ALA A 194 3.16 -11.65 -15.31
CA ALA A 194 2.67 -10.91 -16.46
C ALA A 194 1.93 -9.71 -15.90
N TYR A 195 2.40 -8.51 -16.25
CA TYR A 195 1.77 -7.28 -15.83
C TYR A 195 1.04 -6.65 -17.00
N LEU A 196 -0.29 -6.64 -16.92
CA LEU A 196 -1.18 -6.07 -17.93
C LEU A 196 -1.72 -4.75 -17.41
N VAL A 197 -1.78 -3.75 -18.28
CA VAL A 197 -2.33 -2.44 -17.94
C VAL A 197 -3.44 -2.08 -18.91
N PHE A 198 -4.54 -1.65 -18.33
CA PHE A 198 -5.76 -1.26 -19.01
C PHE A 198 -6.15 0.16 -18.61
N GLN A 199 -7.05 0.75 -19.38
CA GLN A 199 -7.65 2.05 -19.15
C GLN A 199 -9.17 1.90 -19.11
N LYS A 200 -9.82 2.39 -18.04
CA LYS A 200 -11.28 2.48 -17.92
C LYS A 200 -11.65 3.90 -17.54
N GLY A 201 -12.25 4.65 -18.46
CA GLY A 201 -12.43 6.10 -18.28
C GLY A 201 -11.07 6.77 -18.09
N ASN A 202 -10.90 7.54 -17.01
CA ASN A 202 -9.64 8.19 -16.66
C ASN A 202 -8.75 7.36 -15.72
N GLU A 203 -9.22 6.20 -15.27
CA GLU A 203 -8.49 5.34 -14.34
C GLU A 203 -7.70 4.25 -15.07
N LYS A 204 -6.43 4.11 -14.68
CA LYS A 204 -5.65 2.92 -15.02
C LYS A 204 -6.14 1.75 -14.17
N VAL A 205 -6.13 0.57 -14.76
CA VAL A 205 -6.40 -0.70 -14.10
C VAL A 205 -5.24 -1.62 -14.41
N SER A 206 -4.61 -2.19 -13.40
CA SER A 206 -3.49 -3.10 -13.61
C SER A 206 -3.83 -4.50 -13.12
N LEU A 207 -3.47 -5.51 -13.91
CA LEU A 207 -3.66 -6.92 -13.58
C LEU A 207 -2.29 -7.61 -13.58
N GLN A 208 -1.89 -8.16 -12.45
CA GLN A 208 -0.74 -9.05 -12.35
C GLN A 208 -1.19 -10.50 -12.29
N ILE A 209 -0.57 -11.34 -13.10
CA ILE A 209 -0.83 -12.78 -13.16
C ILE A 209 0.48 -13.49 -12.83
N VAL A 210 0.47 -14.35 -11.82
CA VAL A 210 1.61 -15.16 -11.37
C VAL A 210 1.23 -16.64 -11.28
N ASP A 211 2.23 -17.52 -11.25
CA ASP A 211 2.00 -18.92 -10.90
C ASP A 211 1.41 -19.03 -9.48
N GLY A 212 0.34 -19.81 -9.36
CA GLY A 212 -0.47 -19.92 -8.16
C GLY A 212 -0.07 -21.03 -7.20
N HIS A 213 0.85 -21.95 -7.53
CA HIS A 213 1.18 -23.12 -6.69
C HIS A 213 1.58 -22.68 -5.27
N ASP A 214 2.50 -21.73 -5.18
CA ASP A 214 3.04 -21.23 -3.91
C ASP A 214 2.47 -19.86 -3.52
N VAL A 215 1.27 -19.53 -4.01
CA VAL A 215 0.58 -18.28 -3.66
C VAL A 215 -0.56 -18.56 -2.70
N ARG A 216 -0.44 -17.97 -1.51
CA ARG A 216 -1.55 -17.75 -0.59
C ARG A 216 -2.13 -16.36 -0.87
N LEU A 217 -3.46 -16.30 -1.01
CA LEU A 217 -4.14 -15.01 -1.20
C LEU A 217 -4.02 -14.17 0.07
N PRO A 218 -3.90 -12.83 -0.07
CA PRO A 218 -3.80 -11.91 1.06
C PRO A 218 -5.03 -12.02 1.96
N PRO A 219 -4.94 -11.62 3.24
CA PRO A 219 -6.12 -11.45 4.08
C PRO A 219 -7.02 -10.35 3.51
N GLY A 220 -8.33 -10.55 3.57
CA GLY A 220 -9.28 -9.59 3.03
C GLY A 220 -10.73 -10.06 3.14
N ARG A 221 -11.66 -9.20 2.73
CA ARG A 221 -13.08 -9.55 2.66
C ARG A 221 -13.28 -10.48 1.47
N LYS A 222 -13.78 -11.69 1.75
CA LYS A 222 -14.12 -12.66 0.71
C LYS A 222 -15.47 -12.34 0.10
N VAL A 223 -15.54 -12.27 -1.21
CA VAL A 223 -16.75 -12.03 -1.99
C VAL A 223 -16.85 -13.12 -3.06
N HIS A 224 -17.99 -13.77 -3.18
CA HIS A 224 -18.23 -14.74 -4.23
C HIS A 224 -18.95 -14.06 -5.40
N LYS A 225 -18.42 -14.23 -6.61
CA LYS A 225 -19.01 -13.70 -7.83
C LYS A 225 -18.97 -14.75 -8.93
N GLY A 226 -20.15 -15.25 -9.30
CA GLY A 226 -20.25 -16.49 -10.08
C GLY A 226 -19.55 -17.64 -9.34
N ASN A 227 -18.67 -18.36 -10.03
CA ASN A 227 -17.89 -19.46 -9.46
C ASN A 227 -16.53 -19.01 -8.87
N ARG A 228 -16.22 -17.72 -8.86
CA ARG A 228 -14.94 -17.21 -8.34
C ARG A 228 -15.09 -16.70 -6.91
N MET A 229 -14.17 -17.10 -6.04
CA MET A 229 -13.96 -16.49 -4.74
C MET A 229 -12.92 -15.38 -4.89
N LEU A 230 -13.37 -14.14 -4.73
CA LEU A 230 -12.55 -12.94 -4.79
C LEU A 230 -12.19 -12.49 -3.38
N VAL A 231 -10.96 -12.03 -3.18
CA VAL A 231 -10.51 -11.43 -1.92
C VAL A 231 -10.27 -9.96 -2.13
N CYS A 232 -11.08 -9.14 -1.48
CA CYS A 232 -10.98 -7.69 -1.52
C CYS A 232 -10.06 -7.21 -0.37
N SER A 233 -8.99 -6.55 -0.75
CA SER A 233 -8.02 -5.93 0.15
C SER A 233 -7.70 -4.52 -0.36
N GLY A 234 -7.28 -3.61 0.51
CA GLY A 234 -7.08 -2.23 0.09
C GLY A 234 -6.61 -1.31 1.19
N HIS A 235 -6.05 -0.19 0.76
CA HIS A 235 -5.83 1.01 1.56
C HIS A 235 -6.64 2.16 0.97
N ASP A 236 -6.75 3.29 1.68
CA ASP A 236 -7.56 4.44 1.24
C ASP A 236 -7.16 4.96 -0.16
N CYS A 237 -5.91 4.75 -0.58
CA CYS A 237 -5.41 5.15 -1.88
C CYS A 237 -5.74 4.17 -3.01
N CYS A 238 -5.82 2.85 -2.81
CA CYS A 238 -6.09 1.92 -3.92
C CYS A 238 -6.61 0.57 -3.45
N ARG A 239 -7.36 -0.12 -4.32
CA ARG A 239 -7.97 -1.42 -4.04
C ARG A 239 -7.27 -2.52 -4.80
N CYS A 240 -7.05 -3.66 -4.15
CA CYS A 240 -6.58 -4.89 -4.76
C CYS A 240 -7.63 -5.99 -4.60
N ILE A 241 -8.10 -6.52 -5.73
CA ILE A 241 -8.89 -7.74 -5.76
C ILE A 241 -7.99 -8.89 -6.20
N SER A 242 -7.88 -9.89 -5.34
CA SER A 242 -7.04 -11.06 -5.58
C SER A 242 -7.88 -12.32 -5.68
N TRP A 243 -7.52 -13.22 -6.60
CA TRP A 243 -8.16 -14.53 -6.73
C TRP A 243 -7.18 -15.57 -7.24
N LYS A 244 -7.54 -16.84 -7.07
CA LYS A 244 -6.87 -17.95 -7.73
C LYS A 244 -7.79 -18.53 -8.79
N ASP A 245 -7.23 -18.84 -9.95
CA ASP A 245 -7.91 -19.63 -10.95
C ASP A 245 -7.42 -21.08 -10.87
N SER A 246 -8.34 -22.01 -10.64
CA SER A 246 -8.02 -23.42 -10.47
C SER A 246 -7.73 -24.13 -11.80
N GLY A 247 -8.26 -23.64 -12.92
CA GLY A 247 -8.08 -24.25 -14.24
C GLY A 247 -6.66 -24.08 -14.76
N THR A 248 -6.07 -22.90 -14.50
CA THR A 248 -4.72 -22.53 -14.92
C THR A 248 -3.69 -22.58 -13.79
N ASN A 249 -4.16 -22.81 -12.56
CA ASN A 249 -3.41 -22.71 -11.31
C ASN A 249 -2.63 -21.40 -11.17
N THR A 250 -3.31 -20.29 -11.42
CA THR A 250 -2.73 -18.94 -11.37
C THR A 250 -3.27 -18.17 -10.18
N ALA A 251 -2.51 -17.18 -9.73
CA ALA A 251 -3.00 -16.16 -8.83
C ALA A 251 -2.98 -14.81 -9.56
N CYS A 252 -4.08 -14.07 -9.42
CA CYS A 252 -4.30 -12.79 -10.07
C CYS A 252 -4.46 -11.68 -9.02
N PHE A 253 -3.92 -10.51 -9.32
CA PHE A 253 -4.00 -9.30 -8.50
C PHE A 253 -4.44 -8.13 -9.38
N LEU A 254 -5.68 -7.68 -9.21
CA LEU A 254 -6.27 -6.57 -9.96
C LEU A 254 -6.27 -5.32 -9.08
N VAL A 255 -5.62 -4.25 -9.54
CA VAL A 255 -5.45 -3.00 -8.78
C VAL A 255 -5.96 -1.80 -9.57
N SER A 256 -6.74 -0.94 -8.89
CA SER A 256 -7.16 0.37 -9.39
C SER A 256 -7.75 1.24 -8.25
N HIS A 257 -8.01 2.51 -8.56
CA HIS A 257 -8.77 3.45 -7.74
C HIS A 257 -10.29 3.36 -7.98
N LEU A 258 -10.73 2.59 -8.99
CA LEU A 258 -12.15 2.40 -9.32
C LEU A 258 -13.00 1.94 -8.12
N PRO A 259 -14.30 2.30 -8.09
CA PRO A 259 -15.24 1.79 -7.08
C PRO A 259 -15.23 0.27 -6.98
N GLU A 260 -15.44 -0.27 -5.79
CA GLU A 260 -15.34 -1.70 -5.54
C GLU A 260 -16.29 -2.54 -6.40
N GLY A 261 -17.53 -2.09 -6.60
CA GLY A 261 -18.50 -2.79 -7.45
C GLY A 261 -17.96 -3.01 -8.86
N GLU A 262 -17.37 -1.95 -9.44
CA GLU A 262 -16.74 -2.02 -10.76
C GLU A 262 -15.51 -2.92 -10.77
N MET A 263 -14.67 -2.86 -9.73
CA MET A 263 -13.52 -3.74 -9.60
C MET A 263 -13.94 -5.21 -9.52
N LEU A 264 -15.00 -5.52 -8.78
CA LEU A 264 -15.58 -6.85 -8.71
C LEU A 264 -16.13 -7.29 -10.07
N ASP A 265 -16.79 -6.41 -10.83
CA ASP A 265 -17.24 -6.70 -12.21
C ASP A 265 -16.05 -7.08 -13.09
N LEU A 266 -15.00 -6.27 -13.07
CA LEU A 266 -13.78 -6.52 -13.83
C LEU A 266 -13.11 -7.84 -13.44
N ALA A 267 -12.92 -8.11 -12.15
CA ALA A 267 -12.30 -9.35 -11.67
C ALA A 267 -13.12 -10.62 -12.03
N SER A 268 -14.42 -10.48 -12.30
CA SER A 268 -15.26 -11.61 -12.74
C SER A 268 -15.10 -11.98 -14.22
N VAL A 269 -14.56 -11.06 -15.03
CA VAL A 269 -14.39 -11.24 -16.48
C VAL A 269 -12.94 -11.16 -16.96
N MET A 270 -12.05 -10.58 -16.15
CA MET A 270 -10.62 -10.48 -16.41
C MET A 270 -9.86 -11.68 -15.85
N GLY A 271 -8.66 -11.91 -16.41
CA GLY A 271 -7.83 -13.06 -16.08
C GLY A 271 -8.30 -14.36 -16.75
N PRO A 272 -7.58 -15.46 -16.51
CA PRO A 272 -7.90 -16.78 -17.01
C PRO A 272 -9.25 -17.30 -16.50
#